data_AF-R4XE59-F1
#
_entry.id   AF-R4XE59-F1
#
_cell.length_a   1.000
_cell.length_b   1.000
_cell.length_c   1.000
_cell.angle_alpha   90.00
_cell.angle_beta   90.00
_cell.angle_gamma   90.00
#
_symmetry.space_group_name_H-M   'P 1'
#
loop_
_entity.id
_entity.type
_entity.pdbx_description
1 polymer ?
#
loop_
_entity_poly.entity_id
_entity_poly.type
_entity_poly.pdbx_seq_one_letter_code
_entity_poly.pdbx_strand_id
1 'polypeptide(L)'
;MSDAANRVKQLAASLVSSFSDDSGLPDYKDLPTIPGTTYKCAWGLFDKDGHRDEVGTLNLLTPERVLKASRSEILTGQSVSLNWGLENVKFPGFGRKPMSQKIIRLDESSLNWCGHDDELSFNTQCGSQWDGLRHAAHQRSKKYYNALSHEDLIAGKDVRNGLEAVNDRGGVCGRGVLLDWVAFAQRHNIKYDPITTQKIPLSDLQACAREQGVQFQVGDILFIRSGFVKWHNQATDAERKAGTQDAASYIGVESSEEMFEWHWNSHFSAVVGDTVAYESWPPAMFAKGYDENGPPMLHEVLLASYGMLIGEMWDLEALADKCKELGRYSFFVTSAPLNVKGGIGSPPNALAIF
;
A
#
# COMPACT_ATOMS: atom_id res chain seq x y z
N MET A 1 9.26 31.78 28.66
CA MET A 1 9.37 31.28 27.27
C MET A 1 9.91 29.84 27.18
N SER A 2 10.57 29.27 28.20
CA SER A 2 11.10 27.89 28.16
C SER A 2 10.07 26.79 28.52
N ASP A 3 8.98 27.13 29.22
CA ASP A 3 8.05 26.14 29.78
C ASP A 3 6.95 25.69 28.81
N ALA A 4 6.52 26.58 27.91
CA ALA A 4 5.54 26.26 26.86
C ALA A 4 6.14 25.40 25.74
N ALA A 5 7.40 25.66 25.35
CA ALA A 5 8.11 24.86 24.35
C ALA A 5 8.41 23.43 24.86
N ASN A 6 8.73 23.29 26.15
CA ASN A 6 8.90 21.98 26.79
C ASN A 6 7.58 21.22 26.95
N ARG A 7 6.47 21.90 27.27
CA ARG A 7 5.14 21.28 27.29
C ARG A 7 4.66 20.84 25.90
N VAL A 8 4.93 21.59 24.85
CA VAL A 8 4.61 21.18 23.47
C VAL A 8 5.46 19.99 23.03
N LYS A 9 6.75 19.94 23.40
CA LYS A 9 7.60 18.75 23.17
C LYS A 9 7.18 17.54 24.01
N GLN A 10 6.75 17.73 25.26
CA GLN A 10 6.22 16.65 26.09
C GLN A 10 4.85 16.16 25.63
N LEU A 11 3.95 17.03 25.14
CA LEU A 11 2.68 16.64 24.53
C LEU A 11 2.87 15.96 23.17
N ALA A 12 3.84 16.40 22.37
CA ALA A 12 4.23 15.70 21.14
C ALA A 12 4.85 14.32 21.46
N ALA A 13 5.71 14.22 22.48
CA ALA A 13 6.29 12.96 22.91
C ALA A 13 5.28 12.03 23.61
N SER A 14 4.26 12.55 24.30
CA SER A 14 3.22 11.73 24.96
C SER A 14 2.08 11.30 24.03
N LEU A 15 2.04 11.80 22.79
CA LEU A 15 1.11 11.35 21.75
C LEU A 15 1.80 10.45 20.70
N VAL A 16 3.13 10.33 20.75
CA VAL A 16 3.92 9.29 20.05
C VAL A 16 4.10 8.05 20.94
N SER A 17 3.66 8.10 22.19
CA SER A 17 3.87 7.05 23.20
C SER A 17 2.57 6.69 23.91
N SER A 18 1.80 5.79 23.31
CA SER A 18 1.17 4.64 23.98
C SER A 18 0.28 3.89 22.98
N PHE A 19 0.92 3.16 22.07
CA PHE A 19 0.29 1.96 21.52
C PHE A 19 0.14 0.97 22.69
N SER A 20 -0.89 1.12 23.51
CA SER A 20 -1.16 0.22 24.64
C SER A 20 -1.89 -1.03 24.14
N ASP A 21 -1.30 -1.74 23.19
CA ASP A 21 -1.74 -3.08 22.82
C ASP A 21 -0.53 -4.01 22.95
N ASP A 22 -0.71 -5.10 23.68
CA ASP A 22 0.27 -6.15 23.99
C ASP A 22 0.52 -6.99 22.73
N SER A 23 0.92 -6.34 21.63
CA SER A 23 1.16 -6.98 20.33
C SER A 23 2.30 -8.01 20.42
N GLY A 24 3.16 -7.87 21.42
CA GLY A 24 4.38 -8.66 21.59
C GLY A 24 5.43 -8.38 20.51
N LEU A 25 5.21 -7.37 19.64
CA LEU A 25 6.13 -7.02 18.57
C LEU A 25 7.25 -6.12 19.11
N PRO A 26 8.50 -6.28 18.64
CA PRO A 26 9.59 -5.39 18.99
C PRO A 26 9.39 -3.99 18.38
N ASP A 27 9.87 -2.96 19.07
CA ASP A 27 10.02 -1.62 18.48
C ASP A 27 10.98 -1.68 17.28
N TYR A 28 10.85 -0.74 16.34
CA TYR A 28 11.70 -0.62 15.16
C TYR A 28 13.20 -0.64 15.49
N LYS A 29 13.60 0.09 16.54
CA LYS A 29 14.99 0.18 17.00
C LYS A 29 15.57 -1.19 17.40
N ASP A 30 14.72 -2.11 17.86
CA ASP A 30 15.08 -3.43 18.39
C ASP A 30 14.99 -4.53 17.32
N LEU A 31 14.51 -4.21 16.11
CA LEU A 31 14.53 -5.15 14.99
C LEU A 31 15.96 -5.55 14.61
N PRO A 32 16.16 -6.81 14.18
CA PRO A 32 17.40 -7.22 13.53
C PRO A 32 17.57 -6.51 12.19
N THR A 33 18.79 -6.52 11.65
CA THR A 33 19.07 -5.99 10.32
C THR A 33 19.09 -7.09 9.26
N ILE A 34 18.77 -6.74 8.02
CA ILE A 34 19.03 -7.61 6.87
C ILE A 34 20.54 -7.94 6.84
N PRO A 35 20.93 -9.22 6.76
CA PRO A 35 22.33 -9.62 6.74
C PRO A 35 23.15 -8.86 5.70
N GLY A 36 24.28 -8.28 6.12
CA GLY A 36 25.16 -7.48 5.26
C GLY A 36 24.74 -6.02 5.06
N THR A 37 23.76 -5.53 5.82
CA THR A 37 23.20 -4.18 5.69
C THR A 37 22.94 -3.56 7.07
N THR A 38 22.56 -2.28 7.10
CA THR A 38 22.11 -1.56 8.30
C THR A 38 20.58 -1.47 8.42
N TYR A 39 19.83 -2.03 7.46
CA TYR A 39 18.38 -1.85 7.39
C TYR A 39 17.64 -2.87 8.23
N LYS A 40 16.70 -2.40 9.05
CA LYS A 40 15.89 -3.22 9.94
C LYS A 40 14.92 -4.12 9.18
N CYS A 41 14.69 -5.35 9.64
CA CYS A 41 13.71 -6.26 9.06
C CYS A 41 12.97 -7.08 10.12
N ALA A 42 11.80 -7.59 9.73
CA ALA A 42 10.92 -8.43 10.55
C ALA A 42 11.08 -9.93 10.23
N TRP A 43 12.19 -10.33 9.61
CA TRP A 43 12.38 -11.70 9.16
C TRP A 43 12.43 -12.68 10.33
N GLY A 44 11.71 -13.80 10.21
CA GLY A 44 11.58 -14.80 11.26
C GLY A 44 10.58 -14.45 12.36
N LEU A 45 10.05 -13.22 12.41
CA LEU A 45 9.14 -12.78 13.48
C LEU A 45 7.81 -13.54 13.45
N PHE A 46 7.30 -13.81 12.26
CA PHE A 46 6.02 -14.49 12.05
C PHE A 46 6.17 -15.98 11.68
N ASP A 47 7.40 -16.50 11.67
CA ASP A 47 7.65 -17.92 11.41
C ASP A 47 6.94 -18.79 12.46
N LYS A 48 6.33 -19.89 12.02
CA LYS A 48 5.55 -20.75 12.90
C LYS A 48 5.87 -22.21 12.64
N ASP A 49 6.07 -22.96 13.71
CA ASP A 49 6.28 -24.42 13.67
C ASP A 49 7.39 -24.84 12.68
N GLY A 50 8.48 -24.05 12.62
CA GLY A 50 9.61 -24.28 11.71
C GLY A 50 9.37 -23.92 10.25
N HIS A 51 8.20 -23.37 9.91
CA HIS A 51 7.87 -22.89 8.57
C HIS A 51 8.08 -21.38 8.49
N ARG A 52 8.75 -20.96 7.42
CA ARG A 52 8.96 -19.55 7.12
C ARG A 52 7.65 -18.91 6.69
N ASP A 53 7.29 -17.79 7.32
CA ASP A 53 6.13 -17.01 6.94
C ASP A 53 6.25 -16.38 5.54
N GLU A 54 5.11 -16.19 4.89
CA GLU A 54 4.97 -15.72 3.50
C GLU A 54 4.00 -14.54 3.35
N VAL A 55 3.35 -14.09 4.43
CA VAL A 55 2.35 -13.00 4.39
C VAL A 55 2.67 -11.81 5.32
N GLY A 56 3.74 -11.92 6.11
CA GLY A 56 4.32 -10.85 6.90
C GLY A 56 3.33 -10.17 7.83
N THR A 57 3.25 -8.85 7.74
CA THR A 57 2.40 -8.02 8.61
C THR A 57 0.90 -8.27 8.42
N LEU A 58 0.45 -9.01 7.40
CA LEU A 58 -0.94 -9.49 7.35
C LEU A 58 -1.28 -10.46 8.48
N ASN A 59 -0.28 -11.06 9.15
CA ASN A 59 -0.49 -11.85 10.37
C ASN A 59 -1.04 -11.02 11.54
N LEU A 60 -0.96 -9.68 11.47
CA LEU A 60 -1.58 -8.79 12.44
C LEU A 60 -3.11 -8.76 12.35
N LEU A 61 -3.66 -9.16 11.20
CA LEU A 61 -5.10 -9.32 10.94
C LEU A 61 -5.61 -10.63 11.55
N THR A 62 -5.53 -10.77 12.87
CA THR A 62 -5.98 -11.97 13.60
C THR A 62 -7.51 -12.08 13.58
N PRO A 63 -8.08 -13.29 13.75
CA PRO A 63 -9.53 -13.47 13.82
C PRO A 63 -10.22 -12.53 14.82
N GLU A 64 -9.61 -12.27 15.97
CA GLU A 64 -10.14 -11.37 17.00
C GLU A 64 -10.17 -9.93 16.53
N ARG A 65 -9.09 -9.45 15.87
CA ARG A 65 -9.03 -8.08 15.33
C ARG A 65 -9.98 -7.89 14.16
N VAL A 66 -10.10 -8.89 13.27
CA VAL A 66 -11.06 -8.87 12.16
C VAL A 66 -12.51 -8.85 12.69
N LEU A 67 -12.82 -9.65 13.71
CA LEU A 67 -14.14 -9.66 14.35
C LEU A 67 -14.43 -8.35 15.08
N LYS A 68 -13.44 -7.74 15.74
CA LYS A 68 -13.57 -6.43 16.37
C LYS A 68 -13.87 -5.37 15.30
N ALA A 69 -13.09 -5.33 14.23
CA ALA A 69 -13.27 -4.39 13.13
C ALA A 69 -14.64 -4.53 12.45
N SER A 70 -15.10 -5.77 12.19
CA SER A 70 -16.42 -5.97 11.57
C SER A 70 -17.55 -5.46 12.46
N ARG A 71 -17.43 -5.61 13.79
CA ARG A 71 -18.43 -5.13 14.76
C ARG A 71 -18.38 -3.61 14.96
N SER A 72 -17.20 -2.99 14.92
CA SER A 72 -17.04 -1.55 15.19
C SER A 72 -17.21 -0.69 13.96
N GLU A 73 -16.84 -1.20 12.78
CA GLU A 73 -16.78 -0.39 11.57
C GLU A 73 -18.01 -0.57 10.66
N ILE A 74 -18.65 -1.75 10.61
CA ILE A 74 -19.86 -2.01 9.79
C ILE A 74 -21.12 -1.63 10.59
N LEU A 75 -21.46 -0.34 10.57
CA LEU A 75 -22.61 0.23 11.27
C LEU A 75 -23.78 0.54 10.34
N THR A 76 -23.50 0.87 9.08
CA THR A 76 -24.51 1.27 8.08
C THR A 76 -24.78 0.19 7.03
N GLY A 77 -23.82 -0.72 6.82
CA GLY A 77 -23.84 -1.72 5.76
C GLY A 77 -23.56 -1.15 4.36
N GLN A 78 -23.26 0.15 4.23
CA GLN A 78 -22.96 0.76 2.94
C GLN A 78 -21.53 0.43 2.53
N SER A 79 -21.36 -0.03 1.29
CA SER A 79 -20.05 -0.32 0.72
C SER A 79 -19.61 0.71 -0.31
N VAL A 80 -18.29 0.90 -0.41
CA VAL A 80 -17.62 1.72 -1.42
C VAL A 80 -16.59 0.83 -2.13
N SER A 81 -16.68 0.73 -3.46
CA SER A 81 -15.64 0.06 -4.26
C SER A 81 -14.39 0.92 -4.28
N LEU A 82 -13.24 0.28 -4.04
CA LEU A 82 -11.93 0.94 -4.04
C LEU A 82 -11.11 0.59 -5.30
N ASN A 83 -11.71 -0.18 -6.20
CA ASN A 83 -11.10 -0.58 -7.46
C ASN A 83 -11.16 0.59 -8.43
N TRP A 84 -10.01 1.01 -8.95
CA TRP A 84 -9.96 1.86 -10.12
C TRP A 84 -10.04 0.99 -11.38
N GLY A 85 -10.80 1.42 -12.40
CA GLY A 85 -11.02 0.66 -13.64
C GLY A 85 -9.70 0.20 -14.27
N LEU A 86 -9.63 -1.07 -14.69
CA LEU A 86 -8.39 -1.67 -15.21
C LEU A 86 -7.90 -1.01 -16.50
N GLU A 87 -8.80 -0.39 -17.24
CA GLU A 87 -8.58 0.38 -18.45
C GLU A 87 -8.16 1.84 -18.19
N ASN A 88 -8.30 2.34 -16.96
CA ASN A 88 -8.13 3.77 -16.67
C ASN A 88 -6.71 4.24 -16.96
N VAL A 89 -5.69 3.43 -16.66
CA VAL A 89 -4.31 3.76 -17.06
C VAL A 89 -4.08 3.35 -18.51
N LYS A 90 -4.60 4.16 -19.43
CA LYS A 90 -4.43 4.00 -20.87
C LYS A 90 -2.97 4.12 -21.32
N PHE A 91 -2.18 4.92 -20.62
CA PHE A 91 -0.78 5.20 -20.90
C PHE A 91 0.10 4.80 -19.70
N PRO A 92 0.28 3.50 -19.43
CA PRO A 92 1.05 3.07 -18.26
C PRO A 92 2.52 3.48 -18.38
N GLY A 93 3.08 3.92 -17.25
CA GLY A 93 4.51 4.21 -17.11
C GLY A 93 5.37 2.94 -17.07
N PHE A 94 6.68 3.12 -16.92
CA PHE A 94 7.67 2.05 -16.72
C PHE A 94 7.69 0.97 -17.82
N GLY A 95 7.25 1.29 -19.04
CA GLY A 95 7.19 0.34 -20.16
C GLY A 95 6.21 -0.82 -19.96
N ARG A 96 5.26 -0.70 -19.01
CA ARG A 96 4.28 -1.75 -18.72
C ARG A 96 3.27 -1.88 -19.87
N LYS A 97 2.79 -3.10 -20.10
CA LYS A 97 1.75 -3.37 -21.12
C LYS A 97 0.40 -2.81 -20.62
N PRO A 98 -0.33 -2.02 -21.43
CA PRO A 98 -1.68 -1.58 -21.09
C PRO A 98 -2.67 -2.75 -21.09
N MET A 99 -3.82 -2.55 -20.45
CA MET A 99 -4.91 -3.50 -20.48
C MET A 99 -5.53 -3.60 -21.88
N SER A 100 -5.85 -4.83 -22.30
CA SER A 100 -6.65 -5.12 -23.47
C SER A 100 -7.73 -6.15 -23.13
N GLN A 101 -8.93 -5.93 -23.62
CA GLN A 101 -10.08 -6.85 -23.54
C GLN A 101 -10.46 -7.32 -24.95
N LYS A 102 -10.68 -8.62 -25.11
CA LYS A 102 -11.24 -9.20 -26.32
C LYS A 102 -12.57 -9.85 -25.98
N ILE A 103 -13.66 -9.30 -26.52
CA ILE A 103 -15.01 -9.86 -26.36
C ILE A 103 -15.19 -11.04 -27.32
N ILE A 104 -15.64 -12.17 -26.79
CA ILE A 104 -15.95 -13.39 -27.52
C ILE A 104 -17.47 -13.53 -27.59
N ARG A 105 -17.99 -13.64 -28.81
CA ARG A 105 -19.43 -13.76 -29.08
C ARG A 105 -19.82 -15.23 -29.18
N LEU A 106 -20.71 -15.70 -28.31
CA LEU A 106 -21.09 -17.12 -28.25
C LEU A 106 -22.05 -17.52 -29.38
N ASP A 107 -22.69 -16.56 -30.04
CA ASP A 107 -23.53 -16.78 -31.22
C ASP A 107 -22.70 -17.04 -32.49
N GLU A 108 -21.41 -16.69 -32.47
CA GLU A 108 -20.44 -17.03 -33.51
C GLU A 108 -19.67 -18.33 -33.20
N SER A 109 -19.88 -18.91 -32.02
CA SER A 109 -19.32 -20.20 -31.62
C SER A 109 -20.20 -21.38 -32.06
N SER A 110 -19.70 -22.61 -31.91
CA SER A 110 -20.50 -23.82 -32.14
C SER A 110 -21.71 -23.95 -31.20
N LEU A 111 -21.77 -23.17 -30.12
CA LEU A 111 -22.93 -23.12 -29.22
C LEU A 111 -24.12 -22.37 -29.84
N ASN A 112 -23.87 -21.37 -30.70
CA ASN A 112 -24.86 -20.45 -31.27
C ASN A 112 -25.83 -19.87 -30.21
N TRP A 113 -25.28 -19.43 -29.07
CA TRP A 113 -26.05 -18.90 -27.94
C TRP A 113 -25.95 -17.39 -27.84
N CYS A 114 -27.04 -16.73 -27.43
CA CYS A 114 -26.99 -15.32 -27.07
C CYS A 114 -26.21 -15.14 -25.75
N GLY A 115 -24.92 -14.85 -25.86
CA GLY A 115 -24.03 -14.63 -24.71
C GLY A 115 -22.65 -14.13 -25.14
N HIS A 116 -21.86 -13.68 -24.16
CA HIS A 116 -20.50 -13.20 -24.37
C HIS A 116 -19.58 -13.77 -23.29
N ASP A 117 -18.37 -14.15 -23.70
CA ASP A 117 -17.21 -14.30 -22.82
C ASP A 117 -16.22 -13.18 -23.13
N ASP A 118 -15.15 -13.04 -22.33
CA ASP A 118 -14.04 -12.16 -22.65
C ASP A 118 -12.67 -12.72 -22.24
N GLU A 119 -11.62 -12.23 -22.90
CA GLU A 119 -10.22 -12.46 -22.56
C GLU A 119 -9.58 -11.14 -22.14
N LEU A 120 -8.94 -11.12 -20.98
CA LEU A 120 -8.20 -9.98 -20.45
C LEU A 120 -6.70 -10.24 -20.56
N SER A 121 -5.94 -9.24 -21.03
CA SER A 121 -4.48 -9.27 -21.02
C SER A 121 -3.91 -7.94 -20.56
N PHE A 122 -3.15 -7.95 -19.48
CA PHE A 122 -2.58 -6.75 -18.86
C PHE A 122 -1.34 -7.10 -18.04
N ASN A 123 -0.50 -6.12 -17.75
CA ASN A 123 0.53 -6.25 -16.72
C ASN A 123 -0.12 -5.96 -15.35
N THR A 124 0.04 -6.83 -14.36
CA THR A 124 -0.67 -6.68 -13.07
C THR A 124 -0.23 -5.46 -12.26
N GLN A 125 0.78 -4.73 -12.73
CA GLN A 125 1.24 -3.46 -12.18
C GLN A 125 0.84 -2.24 -13.02
N CYS A 126 -0.02 -2.38 -14.04
CA CYS A 126 -0.31 -1.26 -14.95
C CYS A 126 -1.31 -0.23 -14.41
N GLY A 127 -2.06 -0.54 -13.35
CA GLY A 127 -3.15 0.31 -12.81
C GLY A 127 -3.41 0.03 -11.34
N SER A 128 -4.67 0.09 -10.89
CA SER A 128 -5.00 -0.26 -9.49
C SER A 128 -4.44 -1.64 -9.12
N GLN A 129 -3.67 -1.74 -8.03
CA GLN A 129 -2.99 -2.99 -7.69
C GLN A 129 -2.67 -3.16 -6.20
N TRP A 130 -2.38 -4.41 -5.86
CA TRP A 130 -1.51 -4.83 -4.76
C TRP A 130 -0.16 -5.26 -5.31
N ASP A 131 0.89 -4.86 -4.61
CA ASP A 131 2.23 -5.42 -4.70
C ASP A 131 2.42 -6.50 -3.65
N GLY A 132 2.70 -7.72 -4.11
CA GLY A 132 3.07 -8.84 -3.27
C GLY A 132 4.55 -8.80 -2.87
N LEU A 133 4.93 -9.69 -1.96
CA LEU A 133 6.26 -9.70 -1.34
C LEU A 133 7.40 -10.15 -2.28
N ARG A 134 7.07 -10.47 -3.54
CA ARG A 134 8.00 -10.71 -4.66
C ARG A 134 8.19 -9.50 -5.58
N HIS A 135 7.40 -8.43 -5.41
CA HIS A 135 7.40 -7.31 -6.34
C HIS A 135 8.74 -6.57 -6.34
N ALA A 136 9.24 -6.22 -5.15
CA ALA A 136 10.54 -5.59 -4.98
C ALA A 136 11.37 -6.35 -3.94
N ALA A 137 12.60 -6.72 -4.31
CA ALA A 137 13.60 -7.18 -3.37
C ALA A 137 14.28 -5.98 -2.70
N HIS A 138 14.92 -6.21 -1.56
CA HIS A 138 15.95 -5.30 -1.09
C HIS A 138 17.15 -5.38 -2.05
N GLN A 139 17.45 -4.29 -2.72
CA GLN A 139 18.32 -4.23 -3.89
C GLN A 139 19.75 -4.61 -3.55
N ARG A 140 20.30 -4.15 -2.42
CA ARG A 140 21.69 -4.48 -2.06
C ARG A 140 21.89 -5.95 -1.68
N SER A 141 20.95 -6.55 -0.93
CA SER A 141 21.07 -7.95 -0.49
C SER A 141 20.52 -8.96 -1.52
N LYS A 142 19.76 -8.49 -2.51
CA LYS A 142 19.03 -9.31 -3.49
C LYS A 142 18.13 -10.34 -2.82
N LYS A 143 17.53 -9.96 -1.68
CA LYS A 143 16.60 -10.79 -0.92
C LYS A 143 15.22 -10.15 -0.88
N TYR A 144 14.20 -10.98 -1.02
CA TYR A 144 12.81 -10.65 -0.74
C TYR A 144 12.49 -10.92 0.73
N TYR A 145 11.23 -10.75 1.10
CA TYR A 145 10.74 -11.02 2.45
C TYR A 145 11.19 -12.40 2.96
N ASN A 146 11.57 -12.43 4.24
CA ASN A 146 11.96 -13.61 4.99
C ASN A 146 13.07 -14.43 4.32
N ALA A 147 14.11 -13.70 3.90
CA ALA A 147 15.37 -14.19 3.33
C ALA A 147 15.25 -15.00 2.03
N LEU A 148 14.12 -14.91 1.31
CA LEU A 148 13.97 -15.52 -0.01
C LEU A 148 14.98 -14.91 -0.99
N SER A 149 15.86 -15.74 -1.55
CA SER A 149 16.90 -15.31 -2.49
C SER A 149 16.33 -15.04 -3.88
N HIS A 150 16.75 -13.94 -4.52
CA HIS A 150 16.42 -13.71 -5.92
C HIS A 150 16.94 -14.81 -6.84
N GLU A 151 18.16 -15.30 -6.57
CA GLU A 151 18.75 -16.42 -7.34
C GLU A 151 17.99 -17.73 -7.13
N ASP A 152 17.60 -18.05 -5.88
CA ASP A 152 16.85 -19.29 -5.59
C ASP A 152 15.43 -19.23 -6.19
N LEU A 153 14.81 -18.05 -6.19
CA LEU A 153 13.51 -17.83 -6.83
C LEU A 153 13.59 -18.04 -8.35
N ILE A 154 14.59 -17.46 -9.02
CA ILE A 154 14.81 -17.66 -10.47
C ILE A 154 15.12 -19.13 -10.78
N ALA A 155 15.92 -19.78 -9.94
CA ALA A 155 16.26 -21.19 -10.10
C ALA A 155 15.10 -22.14 -9.73
N GLY A 156 13.97 -21.63 -9.25
CA GLY A 156 12.83 -22.42 -8.80
C GLY A 156 13.10 -23.30 -7.56
N LYS A 157 14.17 -22.99 -6.81
CA LYS A 157 14.56 -23.73 -5.60
C LYS A 157 13.71 -23.35 -4.39
N ASP A 158 13.24 -22.10 -4.35
CA ASP A 158 12.33 -21.59 -3.34
C ASP A 158 11.22 -20.78 -4.04
N VAL A 159 9.98 -21.18 -3.83
CA VAL A 159 8.78 -20.61 -4.47
C VAL A 159 7.85 -19.97 -3.45
N ARG A 160 8.38 -19.46 -2.34
CA ARG A 160 7.61 -18.73 -1.33
C ARG A 160 7.22 -17.30 -1.75
N ASN A 161 6.39 -16.63 -0.97
CA ASN A 161 5.99 -15.22 -1.08
C ASN A 161 5.13 -14.89 -2.32
N GLY A 162 4.47 -15.88 -2.92
CA GLY A 162 3.48 -15.63 -3.97
C GLY A 162 2.16 -15.13 -3.38
N LEU A 163 1.40 -14.33 -4.14
CA LEU A 163 0.10 -13.79 -3.69
C LEU A 163 -0.98 -14.85 -3.42
N GLU A 164 -0.79 -16.10 -3.87
CA GLU A 164 -1.64 -17.22 -3.43
C GLU A 164 -1.60 -17.42 -1.91
N ALA A 165 -0.47 -17.12 -1.24
CA ALA A 165 -0.39 -17.22 0.23
C ALA A 165 -1.34 -16.23 0.92
N VAL A 166 -1.61 -15.08 0.30
CA VAL A 166 -2.62 -14.12 0.77
C VAL A 166 -4.03 -14.69 0.62
N ASN A 167 -4.28 -15.49 -0.43
CA ASN A 167 -5.55 -16.19 -0.59
C ASN A 167 -5.70 -17.34 0.43
N ASP A 168 -4.66 -18.15 0.63
CA ASP A 168 -4.66 -19.28 1.55
C ASP A 168 -4.93 -18.85 3.01
N ARG A 169 -4.47 -17.65 3.40
CA ARG A 169 -4.81 -17.08 4.72
C ARG A 169 -6.23 -16.53 4.84
N GLY A 170 -6.97 -16.39 3.74
CA GLY A 170 -8.32 -15.80 3.71
C GLY A 170 -8.42 -14.35 3.20
N GLY A 171 -7.47 -13.90 2.37
CA GLY A 171 -7.46 -12.56 1.78
C GLY A 171 -6.94 -11.48 2.72
N VAL A 172 -7.35 -10.23 2.50
CA VAL A 172 -7.07 -9.08 3.36
C VAL A 172 -8.40 -8.58 3.92
N CYS A 173 -8.66 -8.83 5.20
CA CYS A 173 -9.86 -8.39 5.90
C CYS A 173 -9.46 -7.71 7.20
N GLY A 174 -9.98 -6.52 7.50
CA GLY A 174 -9.58 -5.79 8.70
C GLY A 174 -10.13 -4.37 8.78
N ARG A 175 -9.56 -3.58 9.69
CA ARG A 175 -9.89 -2.15 9.83
C ARG A 175 -8.99 -1.34 8.90
N GLY A 176 -9.60 -0.56 8.02
CA GLY A 176 -8.93 0.47 7.23
C GLY A 176 -9.03 1.83 7.90
N VAL A 177 -8.00 2.65 7.75
CA VAL A 177 -7.99 4.05 8.17
C VAL A 177 -7.51 4.94 7.02
N LEU A 178 -8.30 5.94 6.66
CA LEU A 178 -7.96 6.90 5.61
C LEU A 178 -7.32 8.14 6.20
N LEU A 179 -6.16 8.53 5.68
CA LEU A 179 -5.62 9.89 5.78
C LEU A 179 -5.90 10.61 4.46
N ASP A 180 -6.88 11.52 4.45
CA ASP A 180 -7.23 12.34 3.28
C ASP A 180 -6.29 13.54 3.20
N TRP A 181 -5.05 13.26 2.78
CA TRP A 181 -4.01 14.28 2.68
C TRP A 181 -4.37 15.37 1.68
N VAL A 182 -5.10 15.06 0.59
CA VAL A 182 -5.59 16.08 -0.36
C VAL A 182 -6.51 17.10 0.34
N ALA A 183 -7.48 16.65 1.13
CA ALA A 183 -8.36 17.57 1.85
C ALA A 183 -7.61 18.34 2.95
N PHE A 184 -6.65 17.69 3.61
CA PHE A 184 -5.74 18.35 4.55
C PHE A 184 -4.92 19.46 3.85
N ALA A 185 -4.25 19.14 2.75
CA ALA A 185 -3.45 20.09 1.97
C ALA A 185 -4.28 21.31 1.54
N GLN A 186 -5.52 21.09 1.11
CA GLN A 186 -6.44 22.18 0.78
C GLN A 186 -6.74 23.09 1.98
N ARG A 187 -7.05 22.55 3.16
CA ARG A 187 -7.35 23.34 4.37
C ARG A 187 -6.13 24.12 4.87
N HIS A 188 -4.93 23.55 4.70
CA HIS A 188 -3.67 24.16 5.13
C HIS A 188 -2.97 24.96 4.02
N ASN A 189 -3.63 25.18 2.87
CA ASN A 189 -3.08 25.91 1.72
C ASN A 189 -1.73 25.36 1.20
N ILE A 190 -1.52 24.05 1.35
CA ILE A 190 -0.36 23.35 0.81
C ILE A 190 -0.60 23.16 -0.69
N LYS A 191 0.25 23.79 -1.51
CA LYS A 191 0.24 23.58 -2.95
C LYS A 191 0.85 22.22 -3.26
N TYR A 192 0.21 21.46 -4.15
CA TYR A 192 0.73 20.19 -4.61
C TYR A 192 0.42 19.92 -6.07
N ASP A 193 1.26 19.09 -6.68
CA ASP A 193 1.07 18.58 -8.03
C ASP A 193 1.32 17.05 -8.03
N PRO A 194 0.28 16.22 -8.30
CA PRO A 194 0.40 14.77 -8.28
C PRO A 194 1.42 14.17 -9.23
N ILE A 195 1.82 14.88 -10.28
CA ILE A 195 2.77 14.42 -11.30
C ILE A 195 4.16 15.04 -11.16
N THR A 196 4.54 15.36 -9.91
CA THR A 196 5.87 15.85 -9.54
C THR A 196 6.45 15.03 -8.39
N THR A 197 7.77 15.07 -8.17
CA THR A 197 8.46 14.37 -7.07
C THR A 197 8.26 15.05 -5.72
N GLN A 198 7.02 15.41 -5.40
CA GLN A 198 6.66 16.01 -4.14
C GLN A 198 6.55 14.94 -3.05
N LYS A 199 7.18 15.22 -1.91
CA LYS A 199 7.17 14.36 -0.75
C LYS A 199 6.07 14.79 0.21
N ILE A 200 5.28 13.82 0.66
CA ILE A 200 4.35 13.98 1.78
C ILE A 200 5.13 13.63 3.06
N PRO A 201 5.45 14.61 3.91
CA PRO A 201 6.27 14.37 5.10
C PRO A 201 5.46 13.69 6.21
N LEU A 202 6.16 12.97 7.09
CA LEU A 202 5.54 12.32 8.26
C LEU A 202 4.75 13.31 9.11
N SER A 203 5.25 14.53 9.27
CA SER A 203 4.58 15.59 10.03
C SER A 203 3.18 15.90 9.51
N ASP A 204 2.98 15.85 8.19
CA ASP A 204 1.70 16.12 7.56
C ASP A 204 0.74 14.95 7.75
N LEU A 205 1.22 13.72 7.60
CA LEU A 205 0.40 12.52 7.84
C LEU A 205 -0.09 12.47 9.29
N GLN A 206 0.79 12.76 10.25
CA GLN A 206 0.42 12.83 11.66
C GLN A 206 -0.52 14.00 11.96
N ALA A 207 -0.34 15.16 11.33
CA ALA A 207 -1.25 16.30 11.48
C ALA A 207 -2.63 16.01 10.88
N CYS A 208 -2.67 15.35 9.72
CA CYS A 208 -3.88 14.89 9.07
C CYS A 208 -4.65 13.90 9.97
N ALA A 209 -3.96 12.89 10.51
CA ALA A 209 -4.55 11.94 11.45
C ALA A 209 -5.17 12.62 12.67
N ARG A 210 -4.45 13.59 13.28
CA ARG A 210 -4.96 14.38 14.41
C ARG A 210 -6.20 15.20 14.06
N GLU A 211 -6.20 15.88 12.92
CA GLU A 211 -7.34 16.72 12.49
C GLU A 211 -8.59 15.87 12.17
N GLN A 212 -8.39 14.68 11.61
CA GLN A 212 -9.46 13.73 11.33
C GLN A 212 -9.91 12.93 12.56
N GLY A 213 -9.26 13.08 13.71
CA GLY A 213 -9.53 12.29 14.91
C GLY A 213 -9.20 10.80 14.76
N VAL A 214 -8.32 10.42 13.82
CA VAL A 214 -7.91 9.04 13.60
C VAL A 214 -7.00 8.59 14.76
N GLN A 215 -7.34 7.44 15.34
CA GLN A 215 -6.48 6.70 16.27
C GLN A 215 -6.12 5.37 15.62
N PHE A 216 -4.83 5.13 15.47
CA PHE A 216 -4.29 3.91 14.88
C PHE A 216 -4.40 2.75 15.87
N GLN A 217 -4.68 1.56 15.35
CA GLN A 217 -4.73 0.30 16.08
C GLN A 217 -3.83 -0.72 15.39
N VAL A 218 -3.35 -1.70 16.17
CA VAL A 218 -2.55 -2.81 15.63
C VAL A 218 -3.33 -3.55 14.55
N GLY A 219 -2.69 -3.76 13.40
CA GLY A 219 -3.30 -4.40 12.23
C GLY A 219 -4.19 -3.47 11.40
N ASP A 220 -4.19 -2.16 11.64
CA ASP A 220 -4.84 -1.22 10.71
C ASP A 220 -4.19 -1.33 9.33
N ILE A 221 -5.01 -1.20 8.29
CA ILE A 221 -4.57 -0.98 6.92
C ILE A 221 -4.59 0.53 6.69
N LEU A 222 -3.44 1.12 6.42
CA LEU A 222 -3.30 2.57 6.25
C LEU A 222 -3.59 2.97 4.80
N PHE A 223 -4.53 3.88 4.60
CA PHE A 223 -4.85 4.47 3.30
C PHE A 223 -4.40 5.93 3.27
N ILE A 224 -3.71 6.35 2.21
CA ILE A 224 -3.30 7.73 2.00
C ILE A 224 -3.84 8.20 0.66
N ARG A 225 -4.72 9.21 0.70
CA ARG A 225 -5.19 9.89 -0.51
C ARG A 225 -4.29 11.10 -0.79
N SER A 226 -3.46 10.96 -1.81
CA SER A 226 -2.47 11.92 -2.31
C SER A 226 -2.88 12.62 -3.62
N GLY A 227 -3.92 12.12 -4.30
CA GLY A 227 -4.65 12.85 -5.33
C GLY A 227 -4.26 12.58 -6.77
N PHE A 228 -3.44 11.56 -7.05
CA PHE A 228 -3.08 11.20 -8.42
C PHE A 228 -4.27 10.63 -9.20
N VAL A 229 -5.06 9.69 -8.62
CA VAL A 229 -6.30 9.19 -9.27
C VAL A 229 -7.28 10.33 -9.56
N LYS A 230 -7.43 11.28 -8.62
CA LYS A 230 -8.24 12.50 -8.81
C LYS A 230 -7.79 13.30 -10.04
N TRP A 231 -6.50 13.64 -10.09
CA TRP A 231 -5.92 14.36 -11.23
C TRP A 231 -6.13 13.58 -12.52
N HIS A 232 -5.82 12.29 -12.52
CA HIS A 232 -5.91 11.45 -13.70
C HIS A 232 -7.34 11.42 -14.26
N ASN A 233 -8.35 11.27 -13.40
CA ASN A 233 -9.76 11.27 -13.79
C ASN A 233 -10.21 12.59 -14.44
N GLN A 234 -9.55 13.71 -14.10
CA GLN A 234 -9.87 15.06 -14.60
C GLN A 234 -9.01 15.49 -15.80
N ALA A 235 -7.84 14.87 -15.98
CA ALA A 235 -6.89 15.17 -17.04
C ALA A 235 -7.34 14.67 -18.42
N THR A 236 -6.92 15.38 -19.46
CA THR A 236 -7.04 14.96 -20.86
C THR A 236 -6.09 13.80 -21.18
N ASP A 237 -6.33 13.08 -22.28
CA ASP A 237 -5.41 12.01 -22.72
C ASP A 237 -3.97 12.49 -22.95
N ALA A 238 -3.79 13.73 -23.42
CA ALA A 238 -2.47 14.31 -23.63
C ALA A 238 -1.75 14.56 -22.29
N GLU A 239 -2.45 15.12 -21.31
CA GLU A 239 -1.91 15.35 -19.96
C GLU A 239 -1.63 14.03 -19.23
N ARG A 240 -2.53 13.04 -19.35
CA ARG A 240 -2.33 11.69 -18.83
C ARG A 240 -1.05 11.09 -19.38
N LYS A 241 -0.92 11.02 -20.71
CA LYS A 241 0.28 10.47 -21.36
C LYS A 241 1.55 11.19 -20.93
N ALA A 242 1.52 12.52 -20.90
CA ALA A 242 2.65 13.34 -20.47
C ALA A 242 3.04 13.09 -19.01
N GLY A 243 2.07 12.92 -18.12
CA GLY A 243 2.28 12.70 -16.69
C GLY A 243 2.56 11.24 -16.30
N THR A 244 2.33 10.26 -17.18
CA THR A 244 2.47 8.82 -16.85
C THR A 244 3.45 8.05 -17.72
N GLN A 245 3.27 8.06 -19.05
CA GLN A 245 4.10 7.26 -19.96
C GLN A 245 5.39 8.01 -20.34
N ASP A 246 5.28 9.32 -20.56
CA ASP A 246 6.37 10.16 -21.02
C ASP A 246 7.18 10.79 -19.85
N ALA A 247 6.68 10.64 -18.61
CA ALA A 247 7.34 11.07 -17.38
C ALA A 247 7.19 10.02 -16.27
N ALA A 248 8.13 10.01 -15.34
CA ALA A 248 8.09 9.14 -14.16
C ALA A 248 8.37 9.99 -12.91
N SER A 249 7.43 10.85 -12.55
CA SER A 249 7.51 11.67 -11.34
C SER A 249 6.13 11.76 -10.71
N TYR A 250 6.03 11.36 -9.46
CA TYR A 250 4.75 11.21 -8.78
C TYR A 250 4.88 11.66 -7.33
N ILE A 251 3.84 12.32 -6.84
CA ILE A 251 3.72 12.61 -5.42
C ILE A 251 3.64 11.30 -4.65
N GLY A 252 4.16 11.30 -3.42
CA GLY A 252 3.94 10.17 -2.52
C GLY A 252 4.58 10.38 -1.16
N VAL A 253 4.50 9.36 -0.34
CA VAL A 253 5.06 9.37 1.02
C VAL A 253 6.58 9.54 0.96
N GLU A 254 7.14 10.35 1.86
CA GLU A 254 8.60 10.48 1.94
C GLU A 254 9.28 9.20 2.42
N SER A 255 10.47 8.92 1.89
CA SER A 255 11.30 7.80 2.32
C SER A 255 12.37 8.32 3.29
N SER A 256 12.19 8.06 4.58
CA SER A 256 13.08 8.46 5.68
C SER A 256 13.05 7.42 6.79
N GLU A 257 14.09 7.39 7.63
CA GLU A 257 14.16 6.45 8.76
C GLU A 257 13.01 6.66 9.77
N GLU A 258 12.64 7.91 10.03
CA GLU A 258 11.47 8.25 10.86
C GLU A 258 10.17 7.72 10.25
N MET A 259 10.02 7.75 8.92
CA MET A 259 8.86 7.19 8.25
C MET A 259 8.84 5.66 8.33
N PHE A 260 10.00 5.00 8.18
CA PHE A 260 10.10 3.54 8.33
C PHE A 260 9.72 3.10 9.74
N GLU A 261 10.28 3.78 10.74
CA GLU A 261 9.94 3.57 12.15
C GLU A 261 8.45 3.79 12.40
N TRP A 262 7.85 4.87 11.88
CA TRP A 262 6.45 5.15 12.08
C TRP A 262 5.53 4.07 11.51
N HIS A 263 5.79 3.58 10.29
CA HIS A 263 5.01 2.49 9.71
C HIS A 263 5.09 1.20 10.54
N TRP A 264 6.30 0.86 11.01
CA TRP A 264 6.50 -0.35 11.82
C TRP A 264 5.89 -0.25 13.21
N ASN A 265 6.18 0.83 13.95
CA ASN A 265 5.73 1.03 15.33
C ASN A 265 4.21 1.31 15.40
N SER A 266 3.60 1.79 14.32
CA SER A 266 2.13 1.87 14.24
C SER A 266 1.47 0.51 13.98
N HIS A 267 2.27 -0.52 13.69
CA HIS A 267 1.84 -1.89 13.48
C HIS A 267 0.78 -2.04 12.39
N PHE A 268 0.94 -1.32 11.27
CA PHE A 268 0.07 -1.47 10.12
C PHE A 268 0.26 -2.85 9.47
N SER A 269 -0.83 -3.45 8.98
CA SER A 269 -0.76 -4.74 8.28
C SER A 269 -0.50 -4.61 6.77
N ALA A 270 -0.82 -3.45 6.21
CA ALA A 270 -0.61 -3.09 4.82
C ALA A 270 -0.77 -1.57 4.65
N VAL A 271 -0.25 -1.03 3.55
CA VAL A 271 -0.46 0.36 3.16
C VAL A 271 -1.10 0.45 1.79
N VAL A 272 -1.85 1.53 1.54
CA VAL A 272 -2.56 1.78 0.29
C VAL A 272 -2.46 3.26 -0.05
N GLY A 273 -2.18 3.55 -1.32
CA GLY A 273 -2.22 4.90 -1.88
C GLY A 273 -3.01 4.97 -3.20
N ASP A 274 -3.40 6.18 -3.56
CA ASP A 274 -4.04 6.51 -4.85
C ASP A 274 -3.05 7.07 -5.88
N THR A 275 -1.74 6.86 -5.68
CA THR A 275 -0.65 7.29 -6.56
C THR A 275 0.04 6.10 -7.23
N VAL A 276 0.85 6.38 -8.26
CA VAL A 276 1.52 5.37 -9.10
C VAL A 276 2.59 4.60 -8.35
N ALA A 277 3.25 5.26 -7.40
CA ALA A 277 4.15 4.65 -6.44
C ALA A 277 3.73 5.13 -5.05
N TYR A 278 3.58 4.27 -4.06
CA TYR A 278 3.18 4.69 -2.70
C TYR A 278 4.08 5.81 -2.14
N GLU A 279 5.38 5.72 -2.43
CA GLU A 279 6.36 6.74 -2.09
C GLU A 279 6.56 7.79 -3.19
N SER A 280 7.06 8.96 -2.82
CA SER A 280 7.45 9.99 -3.77
C SER A 280 8.46 9.44 -4.78
N TRP A 281 8.16 9.60 -6.07
CA TRP A 281 8.96 9.03 -7.15
C TRP A 281 9.57 10.10 -8.07
N PRO A 282 10.83 9.95 -8.53
CA PRO A 282 11.77 8.89 -8.16
C PRO A 282 12.32 9.04 -6.73
N PRO A 283 12.57 7.94 -6.00
CA PRO A 283 13.18 8.00 -4.69
C PRO A 283 14.67 8.37 -4.80
N ALA A 284 15.29 8.68 -3.65
CA ALA A 284 16.68 9.17 -3.59
C ALA A 284 17.68 8.24 -4.29
N MET A 285 17.44 6.93 -4.27
CA MET A 285 18.21 5.89 -4.97
C MET A 285 18.35 6.12 -6.49
N PHE A 286 17.42 6.85 -7.12
CA PHE A 286 17.45 7.13 -8.56
C PHE A 286 17.81 8.59 -8.87
N ALA A 287 17.97 9.46 -7.86
CA ALA A 287 18.14 10.91 -8.05
C ALA A 287 19.43 11.30 -8.78
N LYS A 288 20.48 10.46 -8.76
CA LYS A 288 21.76 10.68 -9.46
C LYS A 288 22.14 9.48 -10.34
N GLY A 289 21.13 8.80 -10.88
CA GLY A 289 21.27 7.44 -11.41
C GLY A 289 21.05 6.41 -10.30
N TYR A 290 20.84 5.16 -10.71
CA TYR A 290 20.59 4.05 -9.79
C TYR A 290 21.81 3.74 -8.93
N ASP A 291 21.64 3.84 -7.60
CA ASP A 291 22.64 3.46 -6.61
C ASP A 291 22.05 2.47 -5.60
N GLU A 292 22.36 1.19 -5.76
CA GLU A 292 21.89 0.14 -4.86
C GLU A 292 22.42 0.27 -3.42
N ASN A 293 23.42 1.13 -3.17
CA ASN A 293 23.91 1.45 -1.83
C ASN A 293 23.33 2.76 -1.26
N GLY A 294 22.46 3.43 -2.02
CA GLY A 294 21.76 4.64 -1.58
C GLY A 294 20.76 4.38 -0.45
N PRO A 295 20.13 5.45 0.07
CA PRO A 295 19.02 5.31 1.02
C PRO A 295 17.91 4.44 0.42
N PRO A 296 17.31 3.54 1.21
CA PRO A 296 16.37 2.57 0.68
C PRO A 296 15.06 3.29 0.35
N MET A 297 14.35 2.76 -0.63
CA MET A 297 13.00 3.20 -0.96
C MET A 297 11.97 2.49 -0.06
N LEU A 298 10.80 3.09 0.16
CA LEU A 298 9.73 2.47 0.96
C LEU A 298 9.35 1.09 0.42
N HIS A 299 9.39 0.87 -0.89
CA HIS A 299 9.16 -0.46 -1.48
C HIS A 299 10.09 -1.54 -0.92
N GLU A 300 11.39 -1.25 -0.74
CA GLU A 300 12.34 -2.21 -0.17
C GLU A 300 12.09 -2.45 1.32
N VAL A 301 11.74 -1.39 2.04
CA VAL A 301 11.51 -1.47 3.48
C VAL A 301 10.20 -2.20 3.77
N LEU A 302 9.09 -1.77 3.18
CA LEU A 302 7.77 -2.34 3.44
C LEU A 302 7.67 -3.77 2.90
N LEU A 303 7.99 -4.02 1.62
CA LEU A 303 7.83 -5.36 1.04
C LEU A 303 8.92 -6.32 1.51
N ALA A 304 10.19 -6.02 1.22
CA ALA A 304 11.26 -6.97 1.46
C ALA A 304 11.68 -7.04 2.93
N SER A 305 11.59 -5.95 3.70
CA SER A 305 12.08 -5.93 5.08
C SER A 305 10.98 -6.28 6.08
N TYR A 306 9.79 -5.68 5.98
CA TYR A 306 8.70 -5.92 6.94
C TYR A 306 7.73 -7.02 6.52
N GLY A 307 7.63 -7.32 5.22
CA GLY A 307 6.56 -8.18 4.72
C GLY A 307 5.21 -7.47 4.75
N MET A 308 5.17 -6.20 4.35
CA MET A 308 4.00 -5.34 4.33
C MET A 308 3.61 -5.05 2.87
N LEU A 309 2.40 -5.46 2.49
CA LEU A 309 1.87 -5.24 1.14
C LEU A 309 1.64 -3.75 0.89
N ILE A 310 1.81 -3.35 -0.37
CA ILE A 310 1.58 -1.98 -0.85
C ILE A 310 0.45 -2.01 -1.88
N GLY A 311 -0.57 -1.18 -1.68
CA GLY A 311 -1.63 -0.94 -2.64
C GLY A 311 -1.38 0.37 -3.39
N GLU A 312 -1.47 0.37 -4.71
CA GLU A 312 -1.18 1.53 -5.55
C GLU A 312 -2.32 1.82 -6.52
N MET A 313 -2.55 3.10 -6.81
CA MET A 313 -3.63 3.59 -7.68
C MET A 313 -5.02 3.06 -7.28
N TRP A 314 -5.30 2.98 -5.98
CA TRP A 314 -6.65 2.68 -5.50
C TRP A 314 -7.56 3.89 -5.71
N ASP A 315 -8.82 3.66 -6.06
CA ASP A 315 -9.78 4.76 -6.16
C ASP A 315 -10.30 5.12 -4.77
N LEU A 316 -9.79 6.22 -4.22
CA LEU A 316 -10.12 6.71 -2.89
C LEU A 316 -11.08 7.89 -2.92
N GLU A 317 -11.58 8.32 -4.08
CA GLU A 317 -12.43 9.53 -4.20
C GLU A 317 -13.76 9.34 -3.48
N ALA A 318 -14.51 8.28 -3.83
CA ALA A 318 -15.79 7.98 -3.19
C ALA A 318 -15.62 7.61 -1.71
N LEU A 319 -14.49 7.02 -1.34
CA LEU A 319 -14.17 6.71 0.06
C LEU A 319 -13.96 7.99 0.88
N ALA A 320 -13.21 8.95 0.35
CA ALA A 320 -12.95 10.23 1.00
C ALA A 320 -14.25 11.02 1.20
N ASP A 321 -15.11 11.07 0.18
CA ASP A 321 -16.42 11.71 0.27
C ASP A 321 -17.29 11.03 1.35
N LYS A 322 -17.29 9.69 1.40
CA LYS A 322 -18.06 8.95 2.41
C LYS A 322 -17.52 9.16 3.82
N CYS A 323 -16.20 9.19 3.99
CA CYS A 323 -15.57 9.48 5.27
C CYS A 323 -15.94 10.88 5.77
N LYS A 324 -15.94 11.87 4.87
CA LYS A 324 -16.34 13.25 5.15
C LYS A 324 -17.82 13.37 5.50
N GLU A 325 -18.69 12.69 4.76
CA GLU A 325 -20.14 12.65 5.02
C GLU A 325 -20.42 12.12 6.44
N LEU A 326 -19.74 11.03 6.83
CA LEU A 326 -19.94 10.38 8.12
C LEU A 326 -19.14 11.02 9.26
N GLY A 327 -18.21 11.94 8.97
CA GLY A 327 -17.25 12.47 9.95
C GLY A 327 -16.37 11.38 10.57
N ARG A 328 -16.13 10.28 9.84
CA ARG A 328 -15.42 9.09 10.32
C ARG A 328 -14.48 8.59 9.23
N TYR A 329 -13.21 8.38 9.59
CA TYR A 329 -12.14 8.00 8.66
C TYR A 329 -11.63 6.57 8.88
N SER A 330 -12.41 5.74 9.56
CA SER A 330 -12.18 4.30 9.67
C SER A 330 -13.37 3.51 9.14
N PHE A 331 -13.08 2.32 8.60
CA PHE A 331 -14.03 1.45 7.92
C PHE A 331 -13.54 0.00 7.96
N PHE A 332 -14.42 -0.95 7.69
CA PHE A 332 -14.01 -2.33 7.44
C PHE A 332 -13.55 -2.46 6.00
N VAL A 333 -12.46 -3.19 5.77
CA VAL A 333 -11.90 -3.44 4.44
C VAL A 333 -11.95 -4.93 4.16
N THR A 334 -12.31 -5.28 2.93
CA THR A 334 -12.11 -6.61 2.35
C THR A 334 -11.41 -6.48 1.01
N SER A 335 -10.42 -7.33 0.77
CA SER A 335 -9.76 -7.47 -0.53
C SER A 335 -9.31 -8.91 -0.76
N ALA A 336 -9.54 -9.41 -1.97
CA ALA A 336 -9.17 -10.75 -2.38
C ALA A 336 -8.37 -10.70 -3.69
N PRO A 337 -7.02 -10.64 -3.62
CA PRO A 337 -6.15 -10.67 -4.79
C PRO A 337 -6.40 -11.90 -5.68
N LEU A 338 -6.09 -11.80 -6.97
CA LEU A 338 -6.12 -12.91 -7.91
C LEU A 338 -5.34 -14.11 -7.35
N ASN A 339 -6.00 -15.27 -7.33
CA ASN A 339 -5.38 -16.50 -6.85
C ASN A 339 -4.53 -17.15 -7.96
N VAL A 340 -3.36 -16.55 -8.21
CA VAL A 340 -2.38 -17.02 -9.18
C VAL A 340 -1.16 -17.53 -8.43
N LYS A 341 -0.82 -18.80 -8.62
CA LYS A 341 0.37 -19.40 -8.02
C LYS A 341 1.64 -18.66 -8.46
N GLY A 342 2.44 -18.24 -7.49
CA GLY A 342 3.61 -17.43 -7.66
C GLY A 342 3.34 -15.97 -8.05
N GLY A 343 2.10 -15.50 -7.89
CA GLY A 343 1.66 -14.17 -8.29
C GLY A 343 2.48 -13.06 -7.64
N ILE A 344 2.82 -12.03 -8.42
CA ILE A 344 3.68 -10.91 -7.98
C ILE A 344 2.84 -9.70 -7.57
N GLY A 345 1.83 -9.39 -8.36
CA GLY A 345 0.87 -8.32 -8.10
C GLY A 345 -0.51 -8.71 -8.61
N SER A 346 -1.52 -7.99 -8.18
CA SER A 346 -2.93 -8.27 -8.50
C SER A 346 -3.74 -6.99 -8.47
N PRO A 347 -4.79 -6.84 -9.28
CA PRO A 347 -5.86 -5.87 -8.99
C PRO A 347 -6.35 -6.00 -7.53
N PRO A 348 -6.85 -4.92 -6.91
CA PRO A 348 -7.22 -4.93 -5.50
C PRO A 348 -8.38 -5.86 -5.18
N ASN A 349 -9.42 -5.86 -6.02
CA ASN A 349 -10.71 -6.47 -5.71
C ASN A 349 -11.17 -6.09 -4.29
N ALA A 350 -11.26 -4.78 -4.04
CA ALA A 350 -11.36 -4.22 -2.69
C ALA A 350 -12.63 -3.40 -2.46
N LEU A 351 -13.17 -3.53 -1.24
CA LEU A 351 -14.33 -2.79 -0.74
C LEU A 351 -14.01 -2.18 0.62
N ALA A 352 -14.46 -0.95 0.85
CA ALA A 352 -14.67 -0.39 2.18
C ALA A 352 -16.14 -0.55 2.57
N ILE A 353 -16.42 -0.86 3.85
CA ILE A 353 -17.77 -1.07 4.38
C ILE A 353 -17.91 -0.30 5.70
N PHE A 354 -19.00 0.48 5.82
CA PHE A 354 -19.26 1.41 6.93
C PHE A 354 -20.45 1.05 7.80
#